data_AF-A0AAE3P022-F1
#
_entry.id   AF-A0AAE3P022-F1
#
_cell.length_a   1.000
_cell.length_b   1.000
_cell.length_c   1.000
_cell.angle_alpha   90.00
_cell.angle_beta   90.00
_cell.angle_gamma   90.00
#
_symmetry.space_group_name_H-M   'P 1'
#
loop_
_entity.id
_entity.type
_entity.pdbx_description
1 polymer ?
#
loop_
_entity_poly.entity_id
_entity_poly.type
_entity_poly.pdbx_seq_one_letter_code
_entity_poly.pdbx_strand_id
1 'polypeptide(L)'
;MKKYISPFICGFGAAVLQVVPLIKSFSCCLIIPFAAFISLSLDQKANKNYSNILMSKAFVFGIIIGLTSAIFSTFFDILITAITKQNDLITTLPELYKMIENFPLDQMVKKEVITLFENVKNDLISYGFSWFYTITIFLNNVLVNTTFGVVGSLISASILNNRNKNLE
;
A
#
# COMPACT_ATOMS: atom_id res chain seq x y z
N MET A 1 23.14 9.72 -4.67
CA MET A 1 21.77 9.88 -4.12
C MET A 1 20.70 10.25 -5.16
N LYS A 2 21.01 10.85 -6.32
CA LYS A 2 19.99 11.20 -7.35
C LYS A 2 19.25 10.01 -7.98
N LYS A 3 19.81 8.80 -7.92
CA LYS A 3 19.34 7.59 -8.65
C LYS A 3 18.05 6.95 -8.11
N TYR A 4 17.64 7.27 -6.87
CA TYR A 4 16.44 6.68 -6.24
C TYR A 4 15.44 7.73 -5.73
N ILE A 5 15.61 8.99 -6.13
CA ILE A 5 14.68 10.08 -5.75
C ILE A 5 13.31 9.87 -6.40
N SER A 6 13.29 9.44 -7.66
CA SER A 6 12.04 9.20 -8.38
C SER A 6 11.14 8.15 -7.70
N PRO A 7 11.62 6.93 -7.37
CA PRO A 7 10.76 5.94 -6.72
C PRO A 7 10.31 6.38 -5.33
N PHE A 8 11.11 7.16 -4.60
CA PHE A 8 10.70 7.71 -3.31
C PHE A 8 9.57 8.73 -3.42
N ILE A 9 9.69 9.70 -4.34
CA ILE A 9 8.66 10.73 -4.57
C ILE A 9 7.37 10.08 -5.11
N CYS A 10 7.49 9.15 -6.05
CA CYS A 10 6.33 8.43 -6.58
C CYS A 10 5.67 7.55 -5.52
N GLY A 11 6.43 6.90 -4.64
CA GLY A 11 5.91 6.15 -3.50
C GLY A 11 5.17 7.03 -2.49
N PHE A 12 5.70 8.22 -2.20
CA PHE A 12 5.01 9.21 -1.37
C PHE A 12 3.70 9.72 -2.01
N GLY A 13 3.75 10.09 -3.30
CA GLY A 13 2.57 10.54 -4.03
C GLY A 13 1.50 9.46 -4.12
N ALA A 14 1.90 8.20 -4.33
CA ALA A 14 1.01 7.05 -4.27
C ALA A 14 0.35 6.99 -2.88
N ALA A 15 1.13 6.99 -1.80
CA ALA A 15 0.62 6.93 -0.43
C ALA A 15 -0.44 8.02 -0.13
N VAL A 16 -0.19 9.27 -0.51
CA VAL A 16 -1.15 10.37 -0.31
C VAL A 16 -2.46 10.12 -1.05
N LEU A 17 -2.42 9.54 -2.25
CA LEU A 17 -3.64 9.19 -3.00
C LEU A 17 -4.39 8.01 -2.37
N GLN A 18 -3.70 7.08 -1.69
CA GLN A 18 -4.34 5.93 -1.02
C GLN A 18 -5.16 6.35 0.21
N VAL A 19 -4.88 7.52 0.76
CA VAL A 19 -5.56 8.05 1.94
C VAL A 19 -7.03 8.40 1.67
N VAL A 20 -7.38 8.69 0.41
CA VAL A 20 -8.76 9.04 0.03
C VAL A 20 -9.61 7.76 -0.01
N PRO A 21 -10.65 7.61 0.82
CA PRO A 21 -11.43 6.36 0.95
C PRO A 21 -12.02 5.86 -0.37
N LEU A 22 -12.41 6.77 -1.27
CA LEU A 22 -12.97 6.44 -2.58
C LEU A 22 -11.98 5.74 -3.52
N ILE A 23 -10.66 5.93 -3.32
CA ILE A 23 -9.62 5.43 -4.22
C ILE A 23 -8.72 4.39 -3.52
N LYS A 24 -8.86 4.23 -2.20
CA LYS A 24 -8.11 3.26 -1.39
C LYS A 24 -8.23 1.83 -1.92
N SER A 25 -9.44 1.39 -2.28
CA SER A 25 -9.65 0.04 -2.84
C SER A 25 -9.00 -0.18 -4.22
N PHE A 26 -8.77 0.88 -5.00
CA PHE A 26 -8.06 0.80 -6.29
C PHE A 26 -6.56 1.03 -6.15
N SER A 27 -6.09 1.34 -4.93
CA SER A 27 -4.74 1.81 -4.72
C SER A 27 -3.69 0.74 -4.97
N CYS A 28 -3.92 -0.49 -4.51
CA CYS A 28 -2.98 -1.59 -4.67
C CYS A 28 -2.82 -2.02 -6.14
N CYS A 29 -3.91 -2.04 -6.92
CA CYS A 29 -3.88 -2.58 -8.28
C CYS A 29 -3.67 -1.53 -9.38
N LEU A 30 -4.00 -0.25 -9.13
CA LEU A 30 -3.96 0.80 -10.16
C LEU A 30 -2.96 1.90 -9.82
N ILE A 31 -3.05 2.49 -8.63
CA ILE A 31 -2.22 3.65 -8.25
C ILE A 31 -0.75 3.26 -8.11
N ILE A 32 -0.46 2.15 -7.43
CA ILE A 32 0.93 1.71 -7.22
C ILE A 32 1.60 1.32 -8.55
N PRO A 33 0.99 0.51 -9.43
CA PRO A 33 1.58 0.23 -10.74
C PRO A 33 1.74 1.47 -11.60
N PHE A 34 0.79 2.40 -11.55
CA PHE A 34 0.89 3.67 -12.26
C PHE A 34 2.03 4.55 -11.73
N ALA A 35 2.21 4.61 -10.41
CA ALA A 35 3.35 5.30 -9.80
C ALA A 35 4.70 4.67 -10.20
N ALA A 36 4.75 3.33 -10.33
CA ALA A 36 5.92 2.63 -10.85
C ALA A 36 6.23 2.97 -12.31
N PHE A 37 5.20 3.09 -13.15
CA PHE A 37 5.35 3.53 -14.53
C PHE A 37 5.92 4.94 -14.64
N ILE A 38 5.34 5.89 -13.90
CA ILE A 38 5.81 7.28 -13.87
C ILE A 38 7.25 7.33 -13.35
N SER A 39 7.58 6.56 -12.31
CA SER A 39 8.92 6.57 -11.73
C SER A 39 9.99 6.12 -12.73
N LEU A 40 9.75 5.01 -13.44
CA LEU A 40 10.69 4.52 -14.44
C LEU A 40 10.79 5.46 -15.65
N SER A 41 9.67 6.07 -16.06
CA SER A 41 9.68 7.06 -17.16
C SER A 41 10.45 8.32 -16.78
N LEU A 42 10.31 8.80 -15.54
CA LEU A 42 11.07 9.93 -15.02
C LEU A 42 12.56 9.61 -14.92
N ASP A 43 12.93 8.39 -14.51
CA ASP A 43 14.34 7.97 -14.44
C ASP A 43 14.99 7.91 -15.84
N GLN A 44 14.27 7.45 -16.87
CA GLN A 44 14.74 7.52 -18.26
C GLN A 44 14.93 8.96 -18.74
N LYS A 45 13.95 9.83 -18.49
CA LYS A 45 14.02 11.25 -18.87
C LYS A 45 15.15 11.99 -18.15
N ALA A 46 15.33 11.73 -16.85
CA ALA A 46 16.36 12.38 -16.03
C ALA A 46 17.78 11.98 -16.45
N ASN A 47 17.99 10.71 -16.82
CA ASN A 47 19.29 10.22 -17.27
C ASN A 47 19.50 10.37 -18.78
N LYS A 48 18.50 10.85 -19.54
CA LYS A 48 18.46 10.88 -21.02
C LYS A 48 18.87 9.54 -21.65
N ASN A 49 18.61 8.44 -20.96
CA ASN A 49 19.04 7.12 -21.36
C ASN A 49 17.80 6.26 -21.58
N TYR A 50 17.53 5.96 -22.85
CA TYR A 50 16.40 5.16 -23.30
C TYR A 50 16.78 3.70 -23.59
N SER A 51 17.99 3.27 -23.21
CA SER A 51 18.39 1.87 -23.30
C SER A 51 17.46 0.94 -22.48
N ASN A 52 17.48 -0.34 -22.83
CA ASN A 52 16.67 -1.36 -22.15
C ASN A 52 16.89 -1.30 -20.63
N ILE A 53 15.80 -1.03 -19.90
CA ILE A 53 15.74 -1.10 -18.45
C ILE A 53 15.95 -2.56 -18.04
N LEU A 54 17.01 -2.80 -17.28
CA LEU A 54 17.29 -4.09 -16.64
C LEU A 54 16.15 -4.47 -15.68
N MET A 55 15.65 -5.72 -15.77
CA MET A 55 14.60 -6.22 -14.86
C MET A 55 15.00 -6.10 -13.39
N SER A 56 16.28 -6.35 -13.05
CA SER A 56 16.79 -6.19 -11.69
C SER A 56 16.62 -4.74 -11.17
N LYS A 57 16.83 -3.74 -12.03
CA LYS A 57 16.61 -2.32 -11.67
C LYS A 57 15.12 -2.05 -11.44
N ALA A 58 14.26 -2.56 -12.31
CA ALA A 58 12.80 -2.42 -12.15
C ALA A 58 12.30 -3.08 -10.86
N PHE A 59 12.80 -4.26 -10.52
CA PHE A 59 12.48 -4.96 -9.27
C PHE A 59 12.83 -4.11 -8.03
N VAL A 60 14.06 -3.56 -7.97
CA VAL A 60 14.48 -2.68 -6.87
C VAL A 60 13.62 -1.42 -6.78
N PHE A 61 13.27 -0.82 -7.92
CA PHE A 61 12.37 0.33 -7.95
C PHE A 61 10.99 -0.01 -7.37
N GLY A 62 10.44 -1.17 -7.73
CA GLY A 62 9.16 -1.64 -7.21
C GLY A 62 9.16 -1.83 -5.69
N ILE A 63 10.23 -2.42 -5.15
CA ILE A 63 10.39 -2.57 -3.70
C ILE A 63 10.45 -1.21 -3.00
N ILE A 64 11.26 -0.27 -3.52
CA ILE A 64 11.40 1.06 -2.91
C ILE A 64 10.06 1.80 -2.92
N ILE A 65 9.34 1.77 -4.05
CA ILE A 65 8.02 2.41 -4.18
C ILE A 65 7.04 1.77 -3.20
N GLY A 66 6.97 0.45 -3.15
CA GLY A 66 6.05 -0.28 -2.28
C GLY A 66 6.30 -0.04 -0.80
N LEU A 67 7.55 -0.13 -0.35
CA LEU A 67 7.94 0.15 1.04
C LEU A 67 7.67 1.61 1.42
N THR A 68 8.05 2.56 0.56
CA THR A 68 7.80 3.98 0.81
C THR A 68 6.30 4.24 0.88
N SER A 69 5.52 3.67 -0.04
CA SER A 69 4.05 3.80 -0.05
C SER A 69 3.44 3.21 1.21
N ALA A 70 3.90 2.05 1.67
CA ALA A 70 3.39 1.39 2.88
C ALA A 70 3.66 2.20 4.15
N ILE A 71 4.87 2.75 4.30
CA ILE A 71 5.24 3.59 5.46
C ILE A 71 4.35 4.83 5.51
N PHE A 72 4.27 5.59 4.42
CA PHE A 72 3.51 6.83 4.39
C PHE A 72 1.99 6.59 4.44
N SER A 73 1.47 5.58 3.75
CA SER A 73 0.03 5.26 3.80
C SER A 73 -0.38 4.88 5.22
N THR A 74 0.41 4.06 5.90
CA THR A 74 0.14 3.68 7.30
C THR A 74 0.24 4.89 8.23
N PHE A 75 1.24 5.76 8.03
CA PHE A 75 1.38 7.00 8.80
C PHE A 75 0.15 7.91 8.64
N PHE A 76 -0.32 8.14 7.41
CA PHE A 76 -1.49 8.96 7.17
C PHE A 76 -2.79 8.32 7.66
N ASP A 77 -2.95 7.00 7.50
CA ASP A 77 -4.10 6.27 8.05
C ASP A 77 -4.18 6.43 9.57
N ILE A 78 -3.05 6.28 10.28
CA ILE A 78 -2.98 6.47 11.73
C ILE A 78 -3.25 7.92 12.11
N LEU A 79 -2.64 8.88 11.39
CA LEU A 79 -2.83 10.30 11.66
C LEU A 79 -4.29 10.72 11.49
N ILE A 80 -4.95 10.24 10.43
CA ILE A 80 -6.39 10.50 10.22
C ILE A 80 -7.21 9.83 11.29
N THR A 81 -6.97 8.54 11.57
CA THR A 81 -7.65 7.81 12.64
C THR A 81 -7.56 8.52 13.98
N ALA A 82 -6.38 9.04 14.32
CA ALA A 82 -6.13 9.75 15.57
C ALA A 82 -6.93 11.06 15.67
N ILE A 83 -7.14 11.75 14.55
CA ILE A 83 -7.90 13.02 14.50
C ILE A 83 -9.41 12.75 14.42
N THR A 84 -9.85 11.86 13.53
CA THR A 84 -11.27 11.61 13.27
C THR A 84 -11.91 10.70 14.31
N LYS A 85 -11.13 9.88 15.02
CA LYS A 85 -11.59 8.78 15.89
C LYS A 85 -12.57 7.82 15.19
N GLN A 86 -12.66 7.89 13.87
CA GLN A 86 -13.46 7.03 13.01
C GLN A 86 -12.51 6.31 12.07
N ASN A 87 -12.72 5.01 11.90
CA ASN A 87 -11.84 4.16 11.12
C ASN A 87 -12.62 3.14 10.32
N ASP A 88 -12.08 2.73 9.17
CA ASP A 88 -12.65 1.66 8.34
C ASP A 88 -12.91 0.39 9.15
N LEU A 89 -12.08 0.12 10.17
CA LEU A 89 -12.28 -1.00 11.09
C LEU A 89 -13.60 -0.93 11.88
N ILE A 90 -13.99 0.26 12.36
CA ILE A 90 -15.23 0.44 13.12
C ILE A 90 -16.44 0.22 12.20
N THR A 91 -16.33 0.67 10.96
CA THR A 91 -17.39 0.55 9.95
C THR A 91 -17.54 -0.88 9.42
N THR A 92 -16.44 -1.64 9.32
CA THR A 92 -16.41 -3.02 8.79
C THR A 92 -16.55 -4.10 9.86
N LEU A 93 -16.40 -3.75 11.14
CA LEU A 93 -16.55 -4.64 12.29
C LEU A 93 -17.84 -5.49 12.29
N PRO A 94 -19.03 -4.94 11.94
CA PRO A 94 -20.26 -5.72 11.86
C PRO A 94 -20.22 -6.83 10.80
N GLU A 95 -19.53 -6.62 9.68
CA GLU A 95 -19.34 -7.63 8.65
C GLU A 95 -18.34 -8.70 9.10
N LEU A 96 -17.30 -8.27 9.81
CA LEU A 96 -16.28 -9.15 10.38
C LEU A 96 -16.89 -10.10 11.43
N TYR A 97 -17.81 -9.62 12.27
CA TYR A 97 -18.57 -10.48 13.18
C TYR A 97 -19.41 -11.53 12.46
N LYS A 98 -20.11 -11.15 11.39
CA LYS A 98 -20.87 -12.09 10.56
C LYS A 98 -19.95 -13.15 9.93
N MET A 99 -18.73 -12.78 9.55
CA MET A 99 -17.76 -13.72 8.99
C MET A 99 -17.23 -14.70 10.06
N ILE A 100 -16.92 -14.22 11.27
CA ILE A 100 -16.47 -15.07 12.39
C ILE A 100 -17.57 -16.04 12.82
N GLU A 101 -18.82 -15.58 12.87
CA GLU A 101 -19.96 -16.41 13.26
C GLU A 101 -20.16 -17.58 12.29
N ASN A 102 -19.96 -17.35 10.99
CA ASN A 102 -20.07 -18.35 9.93
C ASN A 102 -18.83 -19.25 9.78
N PHE A 103 -17.71 -18.97 10.45
CA PHE A 103 -16.51 -19.79 10.37
C PHE A 103 -16.66 -21.08 11.18
N PRO A 104 -16.19 -22.26 10.71
CA PRO A 104 -16.30 -23.53 11.45
C PRO A 104 -15.25 -23.65 12.56
N LEU A 105 -15.22 -22.68 13.49
CA LEU A 105 -14.37 -22.66 14.68
C LEU A 105 -15.18 -22.99 15.93
N ASP A 106 -14.46 -23.47 16.95
CA ASP A 106 -15.04 -23.68 18.27
C ASP A 106 -15.56 -22.36 18.89
N GLN A 107 -16.63 -22.48 19.67
CA GLN A 107 -17.35 -21.33 20.26
C GLN A 107 -16.47 -20.52 21.22
N MET A 108 -15.52 -21.14 21.93
CA MET A 108 -14.57 -20.39 22.77
C MET A 108 -13.63 -19.54 21.94
N VAL A 109 -13.09 -20.11 20.85
CA VAL A 109 -12.16 -19.40 19.95
C VAL A 109 -12.86 -18.22 19.28
N LYS A 110 -14.11 -18.39 18.85
CA LYS A 110 -14.91 -17.28 18.30
C LYS A 110 -15.07 -16.13 19.28
N LYS A 111 -15.39 -16.42 20.55
CA LYS A 111 -15.54 -15.38 21.59
C LYS A 111 -14.23 -14.65 21.87
N GLU A 112 -13.11 -15.36 21.90
CA GLU A 112 -11.80 -14.75 22.14
C GLU A 112 -11.41 -13.81 20.98
N VAL A 113 -11.65 -14.23 19.74
CA VAL A 113 -11.45 -13.39 18.55
C VAL A 113 -12.36 -12.14 18.60
N ILE A 114 -13.65 -12.30 18.91
CA ILE A 114 -14.60 -11.18 19.05
C ILE A 114 -14.13 -10.20 20.12
N THR A 115 -13.67 -10.70 21.27
CA THR A 115 -13.18 -9.89 22.39
C THR A 115 -11.93 -9.09 22.00
N LEU A 116 -11.01 -9.68 21.22
CA LEU A 116 -9.84 -8.98 20.69
C LEU A 116 -10.26 -7.82 19.78
N PHE A 117 -11.21 -8.03 18.86
CA PHE A 117 -11.71 -6.98 17.99
C PHE A 117 -12.46 -5.88 18.76
N GLU A 118 -13.21 -6.22 19.81
CA GLU A 118 -13.86 -5.24 20.68
C GLU A 118 -12.86 -4.38 21.45
N ASN A 119 -11.79 -4.98 21.97
CA ASN A 119 -10.74 -4.24 22.67
C ASN A 119 -10.04 -3.26 21.72
N VAL A 120 -9.69 -3.71 20.50
CA VAL A 120 -9.13 -2.83 19.46
C VAL A 120 -10.09 -1.70 19.09
N LYS A 121 -11.40 -1.98 18.99
CA LYS A 121 -12.43 -0.97 18.74
C LYS A 121 -12.49 0.07 19.87
N ASN A 122 -12.50 -0.40 21.12
CA ASN A 122 -12.60 0.47 22.29
C ASN A 122 -11.36 1.37 22.43
N ASP A 123 -10.18 0.83 22.12
CA ASP A 123 -8.93 1.60 22.07
C ASP A 123 -8.98 2.68 20.97
N LEU A 124 -9.47 2.32 19.79
CA LEU A 124 -9.63 3.26 18.66
C LEU A 124 -10.64 4.37 18.95
N ILE A 125 -11.78 4.06 19.57
CA ILE A 125 -12.81 5.07 19.92
C ILE A 125 -12.31 5.98 21.04
N SER A 126 -11.67 5.41 22.07
CA SER A 126 -11.27 6.15 23.27
C SER A 126 -10.02 7.00 23.04
N TYR A 127 -8.99 6.42 22.44
CA TYR A 127 -7.67 7.02 22.29
C TYR A 127 -7.34 7.46 20.85
N GLY A 128 -8.13 7.07 19.85
CA GLY A 128 -7.82 7.34 18.44
C GLY A 128 -6.65 6.50 17.90
N PHE A 129 -6.12 5.57 18.69
CA PHE A 129 -4.94 4.78 18.36
C PHE A 129 -5.04 3.38 18.96
N SER A 130 -4.62 2.39 18.19
CA SER A 130 -4.39 1.03 18.69
C SER A 130 -3.09 0.49 18.11
N TRP A 131 -2.24 -0.06 18.98
CA TRP A 131 -0.96 -0.65 18.59
C TRP A 131 -1.15 -1.89 17.70
N PHE A 132 -2.10 -2.76 18.07
CA PHE A 132 -2.45 -3.94 17.28
C PHE A 132 -2.99 -3.57 15.90
N TYR A 133 -3.84 -2.54 15.84
CA TYR A 133 -4.34 -2.03 14.56
C TYR A 133 -3.22 -1.52 13.66
N THR A 134 -2.32 -0.70 14.23
CA THR A 134 -1.19 -0.10 13.54
C THR A 134 -0.28 -1.15 12.93
N ILE A 135 0.11 -2.17 13.71
CA ILE A 135 0.96 -3.26 13.22
C ILE A 135 0.26 -4.04 12.10
N THR A 136 -1.03 -4.34 12.27
CA THR A 136 -1.79 -5.12 11.30
C THR A 136 -1.89 -4.40 9.96
N ILE A 137 -2.25 -3.12 9.98
CA ILE A 137 -2.30 -2.30 8.76
C ILE A 137 -0.91 -2.13 8.15
N PHE A 138 0.11 -1.88 8.97
CA PHE A 138 1.47 -1.73 8.48
C PHE A 138 1.92 -2.98 7.71
N LEU A 139 1.76 -4.17 8.29
CA LEU A 139 2.15 -5.42 7.66
C LEU A 139 1.35 -5.68 6.39
N ASN A 140 0.04 -5.44 6.42
CA ASN A 140 -0.82 -5.59 5.25
C ASN A 140 -0.36 -4.66 4.12
N ASN A 141 -0.15 -3.37 4.42
CA ASN A 141 0.31 -2.38 3.45
C ASN A 141 1.71 -2.74 2.92
N VAL A 142 2.63 -3.21 3.76
CA VAL A 142 3.97 -3.62 3.32
C VAL A 142 3.89 -4.78 2.34
N LEU A 143 3.10 -5.81 2.65
CA LEU A 143 2.99 -6.99 1.78
C LEU A 143 2.30 -6.65 0.46
N VAL A 144 1.15 -5.97 0.54
CA VAL A 144 0.35 -5.62 -0.63
C VAL A 144 1.10 -4.61 -1.50
N ASN A 145 1.54 -3.49 -0.92
CA ASN A 145 2.15 -2.40 -1.71
C ASN A 145 3.49 -2.82 -2.31
N THR A 146 4.29 -3.62 -1.61
CA THR A 146 5.54 -4.16 -2.16
C THR A 146 5.28 -5.13 -3.31
N THR A 147 4.35 -6.07 -3.15
CA THR A 147 4.03 -7.05 -4.19
C THR A 147 3.54 -6.36 -5.47
N PHE A 148 2.56 -5.47 -5.34
CA PHE A 148 2.03 -4.73 -6.49
C PHE A 148 3.02 -3.68 -7.03
N GLY A 149 3.87 -3.11 -6.17
CA GLY A 149 4.98 -2.23 -6.58
C GLY A 149 5.97 -2.94 -7.50
N VAL A 150 6.36 -4.17 -7.16
CA VAL A 150 7.24 -5.01 -7.98
C VAL A 150 6.56 -5.44 -9.27
N VAL A 151 5.32 -5.94 -9.21
CA VAL A 151 4.59 -6.35 -10.42
C VAL A 151 4.42 -5.16 -11.37
N GLY A 152 4.00 -4.02 -10.84
CA GLY A 152 3.81 -2.78 -11.59
C GLY A 152 5.11 -2.25 -12.21
N SER A 153 6.23 -2.32 -11.48
CA SER A 153 7.52 -1.86 -12.00
C SER A 153 8.08 -2.77 -13.09
N LEU A 154 7.90 -4.09 -12.97
CA LEU A 154 8.31 -5.06 -14.00
C LEU A 154 7.49 -4.90 -15.28
N ILE A 155 6.17 -4.77 -15.17
CA ILE A 155 5.29 -4.50 -16.32
C ILE A 155 5.68 -3.17 -16.98
N SER A 156 5.92 -2.14 -16.17
CA SER A 156 6.33 -0.81 -16.66
C SER A 156 7.65 -0.84 -17.42
N ALA A 157 8.64 -1.60 -16.93
CA ALA A 157 9.91 -1.78 -17.61
C ALA A 157 9.73 -2.47 -18.98
N SER A 158 8.90 -3.51 -19.06
CA SER A 158 8.58 -4.18 -20.33
C SER A 158 7.90 -3.25 -21.32
N ILE A 159 6.93 -2.45 -20.87
CA ILE A 159 6.22 -1.46 -21.70
C ILE A 159 7.19 -0.38 -22.21
N LEU A 160 8.01 0.19 -21.33
CA LEU A 160 8.97 1.24 -21.69
C LEU A 160 10.06 0.73 -22.63
N ASN A 161 10.57 -0.49 -22.41
CA ASN A 161 11.55 -1.11 -23.30
C ASN A 161 10.98 -1.33 -24.70
N ASN A 162 9.72 -1.80 -24.81
CA ASN A 162 9.05 -1.94 -26.11
C ASN A 162 8.80 -0.60 -26.78
N ARG A 163 8.46 0.46 -26.03
CA ARG A 163 8.29 1.81 -26.59
C ARG A 163 9.60 2.39 -27.12
N ASN A 164 10.70 2.21 -26.39
CA ASN A 164 11.99 2.76 -26.79
C ASN A 164 12.58 2.05 -28.01
N LYS A 165 12.32 0.74 -28.19
CA LYS A 165 12.66 0.01 -29.42
C LYS A 165 11.96 0.52 -30.68
N ASN A 166 10.83 1.22 -30.54
CA ASN A 166 10.11 1.84 -31.66
C ASN A 166 10.57 3.29 -31.94
N LEU A 167 11.48 3.83 -31.11
CA LEU A 167 12.05 5.18 -31.24
C LEU A 167 13.50 5.17 -31.76
N GLU A 168 14.14 3.99 -31.78
CA GLU A 168 15.38 3.70 -32.53
C GLU A 168 15.05 3.36 -33.98
#